data_AF-A0A1I5ZCP1-F1
#
_entry.id   AF-A0A1I5ZCP1-F1
#
_cell.length_a   1.000
_cell.length_b   1.000
_cell.length_c   1.000
_cell.angle_alpha   90.00
_cell.angle_beta   90.00
_cell.angle_gamma   90.00
#
_symmetry.space_group_name_H-M   'P 1'
#
loop_
_entity.id
_entity.type
_entity.pdbx_description
1 polymer ?
#
loop_
_entity_poly.entity_id
_entity_poly.type
_entity_poly.pdbx_seq_one_letter_code
_entity_poly.pdbx_strand_id
1 'polypeptide(L)'
;MFPRYSGLSRSAAGAMAERVARRTVLAGTVAAAAVSVVGVVPTAAAAPLTSHDSDEELLLHVAGTVAVLPVAFPAFDELGTAKQRVTKKRLQQVLSRMSDDVRGDLVDGLAQVRTMLSVRDDEETVVRAFGRAAASSAQVRGLLAVVSAAIATISSRFEPGQRPAAELWLDYARRFAAMPARGREAGAR
;
A
#
# COMPACT_ATOMS: atom_id res chain seq x y z
N MET A 1 -51.51 -40.98 -28.44
CA MET A 1 -52.96 -40.69 -28.58
C MET A 1 -53.18 -39.25 -28.14
N PHE A 2 -53.84 -38.42 -28.95
CA PHE A 2 -54.22 -37.02 -28.64
C PHE A 2 -55.76 -36.93 -28.65
N PRO A 3 -56.38 -36.08 -27.81
CA PRO A 3 -56.68 -34.67 -28.15
C PRO A 3 -56.20 -33.69 -27.03
N ARG A 4 -56.13 -32.34 -27.12
CA ARG A 4 -57.02 -31.26 -27.66
C ARG A 4 -58.37 -31.19 -26.89
N TYR A 5 -58.99 -30.07 -26.48
CA TYR A 5 -58.99 -28.60 -26.74
C TYR A 5 -59.45 -27.88 -25.43
N SER A 6 -59.55 -26.54 -25.19
CA SER A 6 -59.12 -25.24 -25.80
C SER A 6 -59.43 -24.08 -24.81
N GLY A 7 -58.88 -22.87 -25.03
CA GLY A 7 -59.31 -21.59 -24.39
C GLY A 7 -58.20 -20.90 -23.57
N LEU A 8 -57.64 -19.73 -23.93
CA LEU A 8 -58.18 -18.36 -24.08
C LEU A 8 -58.55 -17.67 -22.74
N SER A 9 -58.25 -16.39 -22.47
CA SER A 9 -57.32 -15.41 -23.08
C SER A 9 -57.28 -14.12 -22.24
N ARG A 10 -56.11 -13.48 -22.05
CA ARG A 10 -56.04 -12.00 -21.93
C ARG A 10 -54.65 -11.38 -22.17
N SER A 11 -54.59 -10.49 -23.15
CA SER A 11 -53.57 -9.46 -23.42
C SER A 11 -53.58 -8.34 -22.37
N ALA A 12 -52.66 -7.36 -22.34
CA ALA A 12 -51.24 -7.28 -22.72
C ALA A 12 -50.70 -5.87 -22.38
N ALA A 13 -49.40 -5.75 -22.12
CA ALA A 13 -48.59 -4.52 -22.25
C ALA A 13 -47.10 -4.91 -22.25
N GLY A 14 -46.19 -4.29 -22.99
CA GLY A 14 -46.37 -3.19 -23.95
C GLY A 14 -45.01 -2.69 -24.45
N ALA A 15 -44.30 -3.49 -25.25
CA ALA A 15 -42.93 -3.21 -25.66
C ALA A 15 -42.84 -2.70 -27.10
N MET A 16 -42.61 -1.40 -27.29
CA MET A 16 -42.12 -0.85 -28.56
C MET A 16 -41.37 0.47 -28.33
N ALA A 17 -40.07 0.48 -28.58
CA ALA A 17 -39.20 1.66 -28.43
C ALA A 17 -38.11 1.68 -29.52
N GLU A 18 -38.51 1.45 -30.77
CA GLU A 18 -37.63 1.70 -31.92
C GLU A 18 -37.64 3.20 -32.26
N ARG A 19 -36.45 3.82 -32.31
CA ARG A 19 -36.17 4.97 -33.17
C ARG A 19 -34.67 5.14 -33.41
N VAL A 20 -34.20 4.67 -34.55
CA VAL A 20 -32.87 4.97 -35.07
C VAL A 20 -32.78 6.45 -35.43
N ALA A 21 -31.86 7.18 -34.82
CA ALA A 21 -31.52 8.56 -35.20
C ALA A 21 -29.99 8.72 -35.26
N ARG A 22 -29.43 8.66 -36.47
CA ARG A 22 -28.01 8.92 -36.72
C ARG A 22 -27.76 10.43 -36.73
N ARG A 23 -26.76 10.93 -35.99
CA ARG A 23 -25.96 12.07 -36.48
C ARG A 23 -24.60 12.22 -35.79
N THR A 24 -23.55 12.17 -36.60
CA THR A 24 -22.21 12.63 -36.27
C THR A 24 -22.19 14.14 -36.09
N VAL A 25 -21.57 14.63 -35.03
CA VAL A 25 -20.81 15.89 -35.03
C VAL A 25 -19.49 15.62 -34.32
N LEU A 26 -18.39 16.01 -34.93
CA LEU A 26 -17.01 15.81 -34.45
C LEU A 26 -16.30 17.16 -34.57
N ALA A 27 -15.42 17.47 -33.60
CA ALA A 27 -14.66 18.72 -33.47
C ALA A 27 -15.50 19.99 -33.22
N GLY A 28 -15.32 20.56 -32.03
CA GLY A 28 -15.83 21.88 -31.64
C GLY A 28 -14.80 22.58 -30.75
N THR A 29 -13.76 23.14 -31.36
CA THR A 29 -12.69 23.83 -30.64
C THR A 29 -13.15 25.22 -30.20
N VAL A 30 -13.23 25.46 -28.90
CA VAL A 30 -13.46 26.80 -28.32
C VAL A 30 -12.41 27.07 -27.26
N ALA A 31 -11.76 28.23 -27.34
CA ALA A 31 -10.69 28.63 -26.43
C ALA A 31 -11.23 29.40 -25.22
N ALA A 32 -10.50 29.29 -24.11
CA ALA A 32 -10.40 30.26 -23.01
C ALA A 32 -11.69 30.97 -22.54
N ALA A 33 -12.31 30.44 -21.48
CA ALA A 33 -13.07 31.25 -20.52
C ALA A 33 -12.41 31.11 -19.14
N ALA A 34 -11.69 32.14 -18.69
CA ALA A 34 -11.12 32.17 -17.35
C ALA A 34 -12.24 32.50 -16.34
N VAL A 35 -12.66 31.50 -15.56
CA VAL A 35 -13.65 31.67 -14.49
C VAL A 35 -12.98 31.36 -13.15
N SER A 36 -12.93 32.35 -12.27
CA SER A 36 -12.35 32.24 -10.93
C SER A 36 -13.24 31.40 -10.01
N VAL A 37 -13.19 30.08 -10.15
CA VAL A 37 -13.88 29.15 -9.24
C VAL A 37 -13.11 29.04 -7.93
N VAL A 38 -13.85 29.06 -6.82
CA VAL A 38 -13.33 28.87 -5.45
C VAL A 38 -12.43 27.63 -5.37
N GLY A 39 -11.32 27.73 -4.64
CA GLY A 39 -10.22 26.76 -4.63
C GLY A 39 -10.62 25.33 -4.25
N VAL A 40 -11.06 24.55 -5.22
CA VAL A 40 -11.11 23.09 -5.15
C VAL A 40 -9.68 22.58 -5.26
N VAL A 41 -9.10 22.15 -4.14
CA VAL A 41 -7.85 21.38 -4.13
C VAL A 41 -8.03 20.19 -5.09
N PRO A 42 -7.09 19.92 -6.01
CA PRO A 42 -7.22 18.78 -6.91
C PRO A 42 -7.21 17.48 -6.09
N THR A 43 -8.40 16.91 -5.86
CA THR A 43 -8.55 15.53 -5.41
C THR A 43 -7.81 14.65 -6.40
N ALA A 44 -6.66 14.11 -5.98
CA ALA A 44 -5.86 13.23 -6.81
C ALA A 44 -6.73 12.05 -7.23
N ALA A 45 -7.03 11.95 -8.53
CA ALA A 45 -7.81 10.84 -9.06
C ALA A 45 -7.03 9.56 -8.74
N ALA A 46 -7.67 8.64 -8.00
CA ALA A 46 -7.03 7.40 -7.57
C ALA A 46 -6.56 6.63 -8.82
N ALA A 47 -5.25 6.54 -8.99
CA ALA A 47 -4.67 5.85 -10.13
C ALA A 47 -5.08 4.37 -10.11
N PRO A 48 -5.46 3.77 -11.26
CA PRO A 48 -5.87 2.37 -11.31
C PRO A 48 -4.73 1.45 -10.82
N LEU A 49 -5.09 0.31 -10.26
CA LEU A 49 -4.22 -0.55 -9.45
C LEU A 49 -3.12 -1.30 -10.25
N THR A 50 -2.14 -0.56 -10.76
CA THR A 50 -0.80 -1.08 -11.07
C THR A 50 0.06 -1.27 -9.79
N SER A 51 -0.47 -0.90 -8.62
CA SER A 51 0.31 -0.80 -7.37
C SER A 51 0.77 -2.13 -6.77
N HIS A 52 0.10 -3.26 -7.03
CA HIS A 52 0.28 -4.47 -6.22
C HIS A 52 1.72 -5.05 -6.28
N ASP A 53 2.33 -5.16 -7.46
CA ASP A 53 3.72 -5.63 -7.55
C ASP A 53 4.70 -4.59 -6.97
N SER A 54 4.45 -3.29 -7.13
CA SER A 54 5.26 -2.23 -6.51
C SER A 54 5.13 -2.18 -4.98
N ASP A 55 3.97 -2.55 -4.44
CA ASP A 55 3.74 -2.70 -2.99
C ASP A 55 4.47 -3.94 -2.44
N GLU A 56 4.48 -5.06 -3.19
CA GLU A 56 5.29 -6.22 -2.83
C GLU A 56 6.79 -5.89 -2.87
N GLU A 57 7.28 -5.19 -3.90
CA GLU A 57 8.67 -4.72 -3.98
C GLU A 57 9.02 -3.78 -2.81
N LEU A 58 8.13 -2.84 -2.46
CA LEU A 58 8.32 -1.93 -1.35
C LEU A 58 8.33 -2.66 0.01
N LEU A 59 7.46 -3.65 0.21
CA LEU A 59 7.48 -4.48 1.42
C LEU A 59 8.75 -5.34 1.51
N LEU A 60 9.23 -5.90 0.41
CA LEU A 60 10.51 -6.64 0.38
C LEU A 60 11.70 -5.71 0.64
N HIS A 61 11.67 -4.47 0.14
CA HIS A 61 12.69 -3.46 0.41
C HIS A 61 12.72 -3.04 1.89
N VAL A 62 11.56 -2.75 2.48
CA VAL A 62 11.43 -2.44 3.91
C VAL A 62 11.83 -3.65 4.77
N ALA A 63 11.41 -4.87 4.42
CA ALA A 63 11.84 -6.09 5.11
C ALA A 63 13.35 -6.34 4.99
N GLY A 64 13.96 -6.05 3.83
CA GLY A 64 15.40 -6.09 3.62
C GLY A 64 16.15 -5.17 4.58
N THR A 65 15.61 -3.96 4.81
CA THR A 65 16.11 -2.98 5.78
C THR A 65 15.90 -3.45 7.23
N VAL A 66 14.68 -3.82 7.60
CA VAL A 66 14.30 -4.29 8.96
C VAL A 66 15.12 -5.51 9.39
N ALA A 67 15.57 -6.33 8.45
CA ALA A 67 16.42 -7.49 8.72
C ALA A 67 17.84 -7.14 9.21
N VAL A 68 18.33 -5.90 9.01
CA VAL A 68 19.72 -5.51 9.29
C VAL A 68 19.88 -4.21 10.10
N LEU A 69 18.93 -3.27 10.00
CA LEU A 69 18.99 -1.96 10.64
C LEU A 69 17.65 -1.56 11.29
N PRO A 70 17.67 -0.69 12.32
CA PRO A 70 18.85 -0.12 13.01
C PRO A 70 19.62 -1.12 13.88
N VAL A 71 19.06 -2.31 14.12
CA VAL A 71 19.69 -3.43 14.82
C VAL A 71 19.49 -4.69 13.98
N ALA A 72 20.54 -5.50 13.83
CA ALA A 72 20.47 -6.73 13.02
C ALA A 72 19.44 -7.72 13.59
N PHE A 73 18.57 -8.24 12.73
CA PHE A 73 17.45 -9.07 13.16
C PHE A 73 17.93 -10.51 13.46
N PRO A 74 17.60 -11.10 14.63
CA PRO A 74 18.19 -12.36 15.06
C PRO A 74 17.71 -13.60 14.29
N ALA A 75 18.45 -14.70 14.45
CA ALA A 75 18.27 -15.91 13.64
C ALA A 75 16.97 -16.67 13.94
N PHE A 76 16.49 -16.72 15.19
CA PHE A 76 15.30 -17.46 15.65
C PHE A 76 15.26 -18.96 15.24
N ASP A 77 16.45 -19.55 15.07
CA ASP A 77 16.70 -20.91 14.57
C ASP A 77 16.13 -21.19 13.17
N GLU A 78 15.79 -20.15 12.41
CA GLU A 78 15.39 -20.25 11.01
C GLU A 78 16.61 -20.27 10.09
N LEU A 79 16.59 -21.14 9.08
CA LEU A 79 17.67 -21.29 8.09
C LEU A 79 17.95 -20.00 7.32
N GLY A 80 19.23 -19.66 7.17
CA GLY A 80 19.71 -18.47 6.48
C GLY A 80 19.65 -17.19 7.33
N THR A 81 20.43 -16.18 6.92
CA THR A 81 20.41 -14.87 7.59
C THR A 81 19.05 -14.19 7.43
N ALA A 82 18.68 -13.29 8.34
CA ALA A 82 17.42 -12.57 8.27
C ALA A 82 17.16 -11.93 6.88
N LYS A 83 18.20 -11.35 6.26
CA LYS A 83 18.14 -10.76 4.92
C LYS A 83 17.97 -11.80 3.80
N GLN A 84 18.51 -13.00 3.94
CA GLN A 84 18.26 -14.13 3.00
C GLN A 84 16.81 -14.68 3.11
N ARG A 85 16.14 -14.49 4.25
CA ARG A 85 14.75 -14.94 4.45
C ARG A 85 13.71 -14.00 3.80
N VAL A 86 14.08 -12.74 3.53
CA VAL A 86 13.23 -11.77 2.82
C VAL A 86 13.04 -12.20 1.36
N THR A 87 11.86 -12.77 1.06
CA THR A 87 11.56 -13.39 -0.24
C THR A 87 10.09 -13.19 -0.62
N LYS A 88 9.79 -12.98 -1.91
CA LYS A 88 8.40 -12.82 -2.44
C LYS A 88 7.49 -13.98 -1.99
N LYS A 89 8.01 -15.21 -1.95
CA LYS A 89 7.30 -16.40 -1.41
C LYS A 89 6.86 -16.21 0.06
N ARG A 90 7.74 -15.76 0.95
CA ARG A 90 7.39 -15.56 2.37
C ARG A 90 6.49 -14.35 2.57
N LEU A 91 6.66 -13.29 1.78
CA LEU A 91 5.73 -12.16 1.78
C LEU A 91 4.32 -12.61 1.37
N GLN A 92 4.19 -13.38 0.29
CA GLN A 92 2.88 -13.88 -0.16
C GLN A 92 2.20 -14.79 0.88
N GLN A 93 2.97 -15.65 1.57
CA GLN A 93 2.47 -16.43 2.72
C GLN A 93 2.00 -15.55 3.89
N VAL A 94 2.63 -14.39 4.11
CA VAL A 94 2.24 -13.40 5.12
C VAL A 94 0.97 -12.66 4.70
N LEU A 95 0.88 -12.21 3.46
CA LEU A 95 -0.30 -11.51 2.92
C LEU A 95 -1.54 -12.43 2.85
N SER A 96 -1.36 -13.73 2.63
CA SER A 96 -2.45 -14.71 2.59
C SER A 96 -3.05 -15.05 3.96
N ARG A 97 -2.32 -14.79 5.07
CA ARG A 97 -2.79 -15.06 6.44
C ARG A 97 -3.25 -13.81 7.21
N MET A 98 -3.24 -12.63 6.58
CA MET A 98 -3.79 -11.40 7.17
C MET A 98 -5.32 -11.43 7.20
N SER A 99 -5.90 -10.95 8.30
CA SER A 99 -7.29 -10.50 8.34
C SER A 99 -7.47 -9.20 7.54
N ASP A 100 -8.70 -8.92 7.11
CA ASP A 100 -8.97 -7.74 6.28
C ASP A 100 -8.72 -6.41 7.01
N ASP A 101 -8.91 -6.34 8.34
CA ASP A 101 -8.55 -5.17 9.15
C ASP A 101 -7.03 -4.87 9.09
N VAL A 102 -6.21 -5.92 9.20
CA VAL A 102 -4.73 -5.79 9.12
C VAL A 102 -4.29 -5.47 7.69
N ARG A 103 -5.00 -5.99 6.69
CA ARG A 103 -4.79 -5.65 5.27
C ARG A 103 -5.16 -4.19 4.97
N GLY A 104 -6.21 -3.66 5.59
CA GLY A 104 -6.59 -2.24 5.53
C GLY A 104 -5.50 -1.34 6.12
N ASP A 105 -5.10 -1.57 7.38
CA ASP A 105 -4.02 -0.83 8.03
C ASP A 105 -2.71 -0.89 7.22
N LEU A 106 -2.43 -2.02 6.55
CA LEU A 106 -1.26 -2.19 5.68
C LEU A 106 -1.34 -1.36 4.40
N VAL A 107 -2.49 -1.31 3.72
CA VAL A 107 -2.67 -0.51 2.49
C VAL A 107 -2.53 0.98 2.79
N ASP A 108 -3.16 1.47 3.87
CA ASP A 108 -3.00 2.84 4.33
C ASP A 108 -1.54 3.16 4.72
N GLY A 109 -0.87 2.20 5.36
CA GLY A 109 0.56 2.29 5.68
C GLY A 109 1.43 2.37 4.43
N LEU A 110 1.19 1.54 3.41
CA LEU A 110 1.95 1.54 2.16
C LEU A 110 1.73 2.82 1.35
N ALA A 111 0.50 3.34 1.30
CA ALA A 111 0.21 4.64 0.71
C ALA A 111 1.03 5.76 1.38
N GLN A 112 1.20 5.72 2.71
CA GLN A 112 2.06 6.66 3.43
C GLN A 112 3.55 6.44 3.08
N VAL A 113 4.06 5.21 3.12
CA VAL A 113 5.46 4.90 2.79
C VAL A 113 5.82 5.37 1.37
N ARG A 114 4.95 5.16 0.39
CA ARG A 114 5.12 5.63 -1.01
C ARG A 114 5.25 7.16 -1.16
N THR A 115 4.88 7.96 -0.16
CA THR A 115 5.08 9.43 -0.17
C THR A 115 6.40 9.88 0.46
N MET A 116 7.11 9.00 1.18
CA MET A 116 8.34 9.33 1.91
C MET A 116 9.58 8.52 1.48
N LEU A 117 9.42 7.45 0.70
CA LEU A 117 10.49 6.54 0.30
C LEU A 117 10.34 6.01 -1.13
N SER A 118 11.48 5.71 -1.73
CA SER A 118 11.67 5.00 -3.00
C SER A 118 12.27 3.61 -2.75
N VAL A 119 11.94 2.61 -3.57
CA VAL A 119 12.55 1.26 -3.52
C VAL A 119 14.06 1.23 -3.87
N ARG A 120 14.64 2.40 -4.17
CA ARG A 120 16.07 2.61 -4.45
C ARG A 120 16.82 3.34 -3.33
N ASP A 121 16.12 3.75 -2.26
CA ASP A 121 16.76 4.43 -1.14
C ASP A 121 17.67 3.45 -0.38
N ASP A 122 18.68 3.97 0.33
CA ASP A 122 19.54 3.14 1.15
C ASP A 122 18.89 2.80 2.51
N GLU A 123 19.39 1.74 3.15
CA GLU A 123 18.84 1.24 4.41
C GLU A 123 18.93 2.26 5.57
N GLU A 124 19.90 3.19 5.54
CA GLU A 124 19.98 4.29 6.51
C GLU A 124 18.87 5.32 6.25
N THR A 125 18.67 5.72 4.99
CA THR A 125 17.58 6.62 4.57
C THR A 125 16.20 6.04 4.92
N VAL A 126 15.97 4.75 4.68
CA VAL A 126 14.72 4.05 5.05
C VAL A 126 14.45 4.13 6.56
N VAL A 127 15.39 3.69 7.41
CA VAL A 127 15.22 3.76 8.87
C VAL A 127 14.99 5.19 9.34
N ARG A 128 15.70 6.17 8.78
CA ARG A 128 15.54 7.58 9.13
C ARG A 128 14.18 8.16 8.68
N ALA A 129 13.61 7.70 7.58
CA ALA A 129 12.28 8.11 7.14
C ALA A 129 11.19 7.55 8.08
N PHE A 130 11.21 6.24 8.35
CA PHE A 130 10.31 5.61 9.33
C PHE A 130 10.43 6.25 10.72
N GLY A 131 11.66 6.55 11.18
CA GLY A 131 11.90 7.22 12.45
C GLY A 131 11.35 8.64 12.52
N ARG A 132 11.39 9.42 11.43
CA ARG A 132 10.73 10.74 11.36
C ARG A 132 9.21 10.62 11.33
N ALA A 133 8.67 9.71 10.51
CA ALA A 133 7.23 9.51 10.36
C ALA A 133 6.58 9.01 11.66
N ALA A 134 7.23 8.09 12.38
CA ALA A 134 6.77 7.57 13.67
C ALA A 134 6.83 8.58 14.83
N ALA A 135 7.37 9.79 14.63
CA ALA A 135 7.22 10.90 15.57
C ALA A 135 5.84 11.59 15.44
N SER A 136 5.12 11.39 14.32
CA SER A 136 3.77 11.91 14.09
C SER A 136 2.70 10.86 14.40
N SER A 137 1.88 11.12 15.43
CA SER A 137 0.86 10.18 15.91
C SER A 137 -0.15 9.75 14.84
N ALA A 138 -0.41 10.60 13.84
CA ALA A 138 -1.34 10.31 12.73
C ALA A 138 -0.87 9.17 11.81
N GLN A 139 0.43 8.88 11.75
CA GLN A 139 1.01 7.91 10.80
C GLN A 139 1.36 6.57 11.46
N VAL A 140 1.56 6.54 12.78
CA VAL A 140 2.08 5.37 13.53
C VAL A 140 1.30 4.08 13.25
N ARG A 141 -0.04 4.11 13.11
CA ARG A 141 -0.83 2.89 12.88
C ARG A 141 -0.49 2.18 11.56
N GLY A 142 -0.38 2.94 10.46
CA GLY A 142 -0.02 2.39 9.14
C GLY A 142 1.43 1.91 9.10
N LEU A 143 2.34 2.67 9.72
CA LEU A 143 3.76 2.28 9.84
C LEU A 143 3.92 0.99 10.65
N LEU A 144 3.15 0.80 11.72
CA LEU A 144 3.13 -0.45 12.50
C LEU A 144 2.65 -1.65 11.68
N ALA A 145 1.62 -1.47 10.85
CA ALA A 145 1.16 -2.54 9.96
C ALA A 145 2.25 -2.94 8.96
N VAL A 146 2.86 -1.97 8.27
CA VAL A 146 3.98 -2.20 7.33
C VAL A 146 5.15 -2.91 8.02
N VAL A 147 5.61 -2.41 9.17
CA VAL A 147 6.75 -3.02 9.88
C VAL A 147 6.39 -4.40 10.44
N SER A 148 5.16 -4.64 10.90
CA SER A 148 4.72 -5.97 11.32
C SER A 148 4.69 -6.98 10.16
N ALA A 149 4.27 -6.56 8.97
CA ALA A 149 4.28 -7.38 7.76
C ALA A 149 5.72 -7.69 7.30
N ALA A 150 6.62 -6.71 7.40
CA ALA A 150 8.05 -6.88 7.15
C ALA A 150 8.69 -7.88 8.13
N ILE A 151 8.43 -7.74 9.44
CA ILE A 151 8.93 -8.65 10.49
C ILE A 151 8.39 -10.08 10.28
N ALA A 152 7.09 -10.24 10.02
CA ALA A 152 6.48 -11.54 9.72
C ALA A 152 7.02 -12.18 8.42
N THR A 153 7.51 -11.37 7.48
CA THR A 153 8.20 -11.86 6.27
C THR A 153 9.59 -12.40 6.60
N ILE A 154 10.34 -11.70 7.45
CA ILE A 154 11.70 -12.09 7.90
C ILE A 154 11.69 -13.33 8.81
N SER A 155 10.66 -13.48 9.66
CA SER A 155 10.58 -14.57 10.65
C SER A 155 9.17 -15.12 10.83
N SER A 156 9.04 -16.44 10.81
CA SER A 156 7.76 -17.14 10.99
C SER A 156 7.29 -17.18 12.45
N ARG A 157 8.10 -16.68 13.39
CA ARG A 157 7.74 -16.54 14.81
C ARG A 157 6.75 -15.39 15.07
N PHE A 158 6.50 -14.54 14.07
CA PHE A 158 5.63 -13.36 14.19
C PHE A 158 4.43 -13.49 13.26
N GLU A 159 3.25 -13.12 13.76
CA GLU A 159 2.04 -12.96 12.97
C GLU A 159 1.93 -11.53 12.42
N PRO A 160 1.43 -11.33 11.18
CA PRO A 160 1.18 -9.99 10.67
C PRO A 160 0.14 -9.27 11.54
N GLY A 161 0.32 -7.96 11.72
CA GLY A 161 -0.52 -7.15 12.60
C GLY A 161 -0.14 -7.21 14.09
N GLN A 162 0.75 -8.13 14.52
CA GLN A 162 1.30 -8.04 15.88
C GLN A 162 2.23 -6.82 16.02
N ARG A 163 1.86 -5.93 16.94
CA ARG A 163 2.49 -4.63 17.11
C ARG A 163 3.78 -4.61 17.95
N PRO A 164 3.98 -5.38 19.05
CA PRO A 164 5.11 -5.18 19.96
C PRO A 164 6.50 -5.18 19.31
N ALA A 165 6.74 -6.06 18.33
CA ALA A 165 8.02 -6.10 17.61
C ALA A 165 8.19 -4.91 16.65
N ALA A 166 7.10 -4.45 16.03
CA ALA A 166 7.08 -3.28 15.16
C ALA A 166 7.19 -1.97 15.96
N GLU A 167 6.54 -1.89 17.13
CA GLU A 167 6.65 -0.79 18.09
C GLU A 167 8.11 -0.64 18.54
N LEU A 168 8.74 -1.73 18.97
CA LEU A 168 10.16 -1.73 19.35
C LEU A 168 11.09 -1.32 18.20
N TRP A 169 10.86 -1.81 16.97
CA TRP A 169 11.66 -1.43 15.81
C TRP A 169 11.50 0.05 15.44
N LEU A 170 10.26 0.57 15.44
CA LEU A 170 10.00 2.00 15.25
C LEU A 170 10.63 2.84 16.37
N ASP A 171 10.67 2.36 17.60
CA ASP A 171 11.32 3.05 18.72
C ASP A 171 12.83 3.19 18.53
N TYR A 172 13.49 2.13 18.04
CA TYR A 172 14.89 2.24 17.61
C TYR A 172 15.04 3.13 16.38
N ALA A 173 14.14 3.08 15.40
CA ALA A 173 14.17 3.94 14.21
C ALA A 173 14.04 5.43 14.57
N ARG A 174 13.17 5.79 15.54
CA ARG A 174 13.05 7.16 16.09
C ARG A 174 14.37 7.64 16.69
N ARG A 175 15.00 6.83 17.55
CA ARG A 175 16.30 7.14 18.17
C ARG A 175 17.41 7.26 17.12
N PHE A 176 17.37 6.38 16.11
CA PHE A 176 18.31 6.39 14.99
C PHE A 176 18.17 7.63 14.11
N ALA A 177 16.94 8.07 13.82
CA ALA A 177 16.66 9.29 13.08
C ALA A 177 17.15 10.56 13.79
N ALA A 178 17.15 10.56 15.13
CA ALA A 178 17.64 11.67 15.95
C ALA A 178 19.18 11.77 16.04
N MET A 179 19.92 10.68 15.80
CA MET A 179 21.39 10.73 15.75
C MET A 179 21.86 11.44 14.47
N PRO A 180 22.94 12.26 14.51
CA PRO A 180 23.51 12.85 13.31
C PRO A 180 23.98 11.77 12.32
N ALA A 181 23.87 12.05 11.02
CA ALA A 181 24.45 11.19 9.99
C ALA A 181 25.97 11.34 10.00
N ARG A 182 26.70 10.21 9.99
CA ARG A 182 28.14 10.12 10.32
C ARG A 182 29.10 10.94 9.42
N GLY A 183 28.62 11.52 8.32
CA GLY A 183 29.41 12.38 7.44
C GLY A 183 29.40 13.87 7.76
N ARG A 184 28.57 14.37 8.70
CA ARG A 184 28.31 15.82 8.82
C ARG A 184 29.17 16.61 9.83
N GLU A 185 30.02 15.94 10.61
CA GLU A 185 30.85 16.59 11.65
C GLU A 185 32.30 16.86 11.21
N ALA A 186 32.72 16.34 10.05
CA ALA A 186 34.11 16.38 9.58
C ALA A 186 34.56 17.71 8.93
N GLY A 187 33.74 18.76 8.99
CA GLY A 187 33.94 20.02 8.23
C GLY A 187 33.78 21.31 9.04
N ALA A 188 33.95 21.25 10.36
CA ALA A 188 33.75 22.40 11.26
C ALA A 188 34.85 22.52 12.33
N ARG A 189 36.11 22.66 11.88
CA ARG A 189 37.29 23.08 12.66
C ARG A 189 38.24 23.87 11.77
#